data_AF-A0A377E374-F1
#
_entry.id   AF-A0A377E374-F1
#
_cell.length_a   1.000
_cell.length_b   1.000
_cell.length_c   1.000
_cell.angle_alpha   90.00
_cell.angle_beta   90.00
_cell.angle_gamma   90.00
#
_symmetry.space_group_name_H-M   'P 1'
#
loop_
_entity.id
_entity.type
_entity.pdbx_description
1 polymer ?
#
loop_
_entity_poly.entity_id
_entity_poly.type
_entity_poly.pdbx_seq_one_letter_code
_entity_poly.pdbx_strand_id
1 'polypeptide(L)' 'MARGLARDFGPRGITINVVQPGPIDTDANPANGPMRDMLHSLMAIKRHGQPEEVVVWSHG' A
#
# COMPACT_ATOMS: atom_id res chain seq x y z
N MET A 1 8.93 7.69 10.71
CA MET A 1 7.65 7.98 11.41
C MET A 1 7.16 6.78 12.22
N ALA A 2 6.76 5.67 11.60
CA ALA A 2 6.13 4.53 12.28
C ALA A 2 6.88 3.96 13.50
N ARG A 3 8.21 3.79 13.41
CA ARG A 3 9.02 3.29 14.53
C ARG A 3 8.99 4.19 15.76
N GLY A 4 8.97 5.52 15.56
CA GLY A 4 8.86 6.49 16.65
C GLY A 4 7.50 6.40 17.33
N LEU A 5 6.43 6.42 16.54
CA LEU A 5 5.06 6.29 17.05
C LEU A 5 4.83 4.94 17.74
N ALA A 6 5.35 3.84 17.22
CA ALA A 6 5.27 2.54 17.88
C ALA A 6 5.92 2.57 19.28
N ARG A 7 7.06 3.28 19.43
CA ARG A 7 7.73 3.44 20.72
C ARG A 7 6.92 4.32 21.68
N ASP A 8 6.34 5.41 21.18
CA ASP A 8 5.59 6.36 22.00
C ASP A 8 4.25 5.78 22.50
N PHE A 9 3.58 4.98 21.67
CA PHE A 9 2.26 4.44 21.96
C PHE A 9 2.26 2.99 22.48
N GLY A 10 3.39 2.28 22.39
CA GLY A 10 3.54 0.92 22.91
C GLY A 10 3.12 0.74 24.38
N PRO A 11 3.47 1.65 25.32
CA PRO A 11 3.02 1.56 26.72
C PRO A 11 1.49 1.61 26.91
N ARG A 12 0.76 2.11 25.91
CA ARG A 12 -0.72 2.15 25.89
C ARG A 12 -1.33 0.91 25.22
N GLY A 13 -0.53 -0.07 24.83
CA GLY A 13 -0.98 -1.27 24.13
C GLY A 13 -1.42 -1.02 22.68
N ILE A 14 -1.06 0.14 22.09
CA ILE A 14 -1.41 0.49 20.71
C ILE A 14 -0.26 0.08 19.79
N THR A 15 -0.57 -0.67 18.73
CA THR A 15 0.39 -1.08 17.71
C THR A 15 0.38 -0.09 16.55
N ILE A 16 1.55 0.14 15.95
CA ILE A 16 1.70 1.00 14.77
C ILE A 16 2.51 0.24 13.73
N ASN A 17 1.93 0.08 12.54
CA ASN A 17 2.53 -0.62 11.40
C ASN A 17 2.39 0.24 10.14
N VAL A 18 3.22 -0.03 9.12
CA VAL A 18 3.11 0.62 7.81
C VAL A 18 2.97 -0.46 6.75
N VAL A 19 1.93 -0.32 5.93
CA VAL A 19 1.75 -1.07 4.69
C VAL A 19 2.09 -0.12 3.55
N GLN A 20 3.03 -0.52 2.70
CA GLN A 20 3.49 0.29 1.56
C GLN A 20 3.23 -0.47 0.25
N PRO A 21 1.99 -0.43 -0.26
CA PRO A 21 1.67 -1.05 -1.53
C PRO A 21 2.33 -0.31 -2.70
N GLY A 22 2.52 -1.02 -3.81
CA GLY A 22 2.73 -0.39 -5.11
C GLY A 22 1.44 0.27 -5.64
N PRO A 23 1.39 0.69 -6.91
CA PRO A 23 0.18 1.23 -7.51
C PRO A 23 -1.01 0.25 -7.39
N ILE A 24 -2.11 0.69 -6.81
CA ILE A 24 -3.36 -0.09 -6.64
C ILE A 24 -4.43 0.45 -7.59
N ASP A 25 -5.16 -0.46 -8.22
CA ASP A 25 -6.28 -0.17 -9.11
C ASP A 25 -7.48 0.31 -8.28
N THR A 26 -7.78 1.60 -8.40
CA THR A 26 -8.90 2.25 -7.72
C THR A 26 -9.48 3.30 -8.65
N ASP A 27 -10.68 3.80 -8.38
CA ASP A 27 -11.28 4.88 -9.19
C ASP A 27 -10.36 6.11 -9.32
N ALA A 28 -9.59 6.42 -8.26
CA ALA A 28 -8.65 7.54 -8.25
C ALA A 28 -7.29 7.24 -8.93
N ASN A 29 -6.95 5.96 -9.09
CA ASN A 29 -5.72 5.50 -9.74
C ASN A 29 -6.03 4.28 -10.63
N PRO A 30 -6.73 4.47 -11.76
CA PRO A 30 -7.21 3.37 -12.57
C PRO A 30 -6.06 2.69 -13.32
N ALA A 31 -6.07 1.36 -13.36
CA ALA A 31 -4.99 0.58 -13.95
C ALA A 31 -4.83 0.77 -15.47
N ASN A 32 -5.86 1.28 -16.14
CA ASN A 32 -5.88 1.61 -17.57
C ASN A 32 -5.78 3.12 -17.85
N GLY A 33 -5.37 3.93 -16.85
CA GLY A 33 -5.19 5.36 -17.01
C GLY A 33 -4.05 5.74 -17.97
N PRO A 34 -3.95 7.03 -18.36
CA PRO A 34 -3.00 7.50 -19.38
C PRO A 34 -1.52 7.18 -19.09
N MET A 35 -1.18 6.99 -17.81
CA MET A 35 0.18 6.75 -17.35
C MET A 35 0.52 5.27 -17.19
N ARG A 36 -0.40 4.36 -17.53
CA ARG A 36 -0.24 2.90 -17.33
C ARG A 36 1.08 2.38 -17.88
N ASP A 37 1.33 2.60 -19.16
CA ASP A 37 2.47 1.98 -19.84
C ASP A 37 3.79 2.48 -19.26
N MET A 38 3.87 3.77 -18.91
CA MET A 38 5.04 4.32 -18.23
C MET A 38 5.23 3.70 -16.85
N LEU A 39 4.20 3.67 -16.01
CA LEU A 39 4.29 3.09 -14.66
C LEU A 39 4.66 1.62 -14.71
N HIS A 40 3.99 0.83 -15.55
CA HIS A 40 4.26 -0.59 -15.68
C HIS A 40 5.67 -0.84 -16.21
N SER A 41 6.21 0.01 -17.12
CA SER A 41 7.60 -0.12 -17.57
C SER A 41 8.62 -0.09 -16.42
N LEU A 42 8.34 0.62 -15.33
CA LEU A 42 9.20 0.75 -14.16
C LEU A 42 9.01 -0.36 -13.11
N MET A 43 7.91 -1.12 -13.20
CA MET A 43 7.56 -2.13 -12.19
C MET A 43 8.18 -3.50 -12.50
N ALA A 44 8.57 -4.25 -11.47
CA ALA A 44 8.99 -5.64 -11.63
C ALA A 44 7.83 -6.55 -12.07
N ILE A 45 6.63 -6.31 -11.52
CA ILE A 45 5.38 -6.97 -11.93
C ILE A 45 4.55 -5.94 -12.70
N LYS A 46 4.25 -6.23 -13.97
CA LYS A 46 3.65 -5.29 -14.93
C LYS A 46 2.12 -5.16 -14.77
N ARG A 47 1.64 -4.91 -13.55
CA ARG A 47 0.22 -4.67 -13.25
C ARG A 47 0.04 -3.81 -12.01
N HIS A 48 -1.11 -3.14 -11.92
CA HIS A 48 -1.58 -2.63 -10.64
C HIS A 48 -1.94 -3.79 -9.69
N GLY A 49 -1.77 -3.56 -8.40
CA GLY A 49 -2.38 -4.40 -7.37
C GLY A 49 -3.89 -4.19 -7.29
N GLN A 50 -4.61 -5.13 -6.71
CA GLN A 50 -6.03 -5.00 -6.41
C GLN A 50 -6.22 -4.59 -4.93
N PRO A 51 -7.26 -3.82 -4.58
CA PRO A 51 -7.49 -3.38 -3.20
C PRO A 51 -7.50 -4.52 -2.17
N GLU A 52 -8.04 -5.68 -2.54
CA GLU A 52 -8.12 -6.86 -1.68
C GLU A 52 -6.74 -7.39 -1.29
N GLU A 53 -5.72 -7.21 -2.14
CA GLU A 53 -4.34 -7.62 -1.86
C GLU A 53 -3.72 -6.80 -0.70
N VAL A 54 -4.25 -5.59 -0.42
CA VAL A 54 -3.83 -4.75 0.71
C VAL A 54 -4.67 -5.03 1.96
N VAL A 55 -5.98 -5.21 1.80
CA VAL A 55 -6.94 -5.44 2.91
C VAL A 55 -6.74 -6.80 3.59
N VAL A 56 -6.26 -7.81 2.86
CA VAL A 56 -5.93 -9.11 3.46
C VAL A 56 -4.86 -8.98 4.55
N TRP A 57 -3.99 -7.96 4.48
CA TRP A 57 -2.96 -7.73 5.50
C TRP A 57 -3.51 -7.08 6.79
N SER A 58 -4.70 -6.47 6.76
CA SER A 58 -5.26 -5.75 7.92
C SER A 58 -6.12 -6.61 8.84
N HIS A 59 -6.37 -7.88 8.50
CA HIS A 59 -7.02 -8.82 9.40
C HIS A 59 -5.94 -9.47 10.27
N GLY A 60 -5.83 -8.97 11.50
CA GLY A 60 -4.82 -9.37 12.49
C GLY A 60 -4.87 -10.83 12.89
#